data_AF-A0A7Y9PIP6-F1
#
_entry.id   AF-A0A7Y9PIP6-F1
#
_cell.length_a   1.000
_cell.length_b   1.000
_cell.length_c   1.000
_cell.angle_alpha   90.00
_cell.angle_beta   90.00
_cell.angle_gamma   90.00
#
_symmetry.space_group_name_H-M   'P 1'
#
loop_
_entity.id
_entity.type
_entity.pdbx_description
1 polymer ?
#
loop_
_entity_poly.entity_id
_entity_poly.type
_entity_poly.pdbx_seq_one_letter_code
_entity_poly.pdbx_strand_id
1 'polypeptide(L)'
;MKLSRYMLPLAAAAVLLTAGCAERTYVAAPPPPPPQGPPPLVEQADHNGFQAGSADGARDSYNGVGYHPKSDRKFHDAPGYDPRFGPFEAYRDYFRNAYLRGYYRGFYHQ
;
A
#
# COMPACT_ATOMS: atom_id res chain seq x y z
N MET A 1 -10.41 -72.36 41.26
CA MET A 1 -9.64 -71.91 40.08
C MET A 1 -10.08 -70.49 39.74
N LYS A 2 -9.17 -69.51 39.85
CA LYS A 2 -9.42 -68.06 39.80
C LYS A 2 -8.88 -67.49 38.49
N LEU A 3 -9.72 -67.28 37.48
CA LEU A 3 -9.36 -66.56 36.25
C LEU A 3 -10.63 -65.92 35.66
N SER A 4 -11.18 -64.89 36.33
CA SER A 4 -12.39 -64.19 35.86
C SER A 4 -12.36 -62.70 36.19
N ARG A 5 -11.23 -62.03 35.90
CA ARG A 5 -11.07 -60.59 36.20
C ARG A 5 -10.33 -59.74 35.15
N TYR A 6 -9.87 -60.31 34.04
CA TYR A 6 -9.02 -59.58 33.08
C TYR A 6 -9.62 -59.39 31.67
N MET A 7 -10.88 -59.76 31.43
CA MET A 7 -11.51 -59.55 30.11
C MET A 7 -12.20 -58.19 29.94
N LEU A 8 -12.43 -57.44 31.02
CA LEU A 8 -13.10 -56.13 30.95
C LEU A 8 -12.23 -54.91 30.57
N PRO A 9 -10.90 -54.86 30.79
CA PRO A 9 -10.13 -53.67 30.39
C PRO A 9 -9.74 -53.69 28.91
N LEU A 10 -9.77 -54.86 28.25
CA LEU A 10 -9.33 -55.02 26.86
C LEU A 10 -10.36 -54.50 25.85
N ALA A 11 -11.65 -54.63 26.14
CA ALA A 11 -12.72 -54.12 25.26
C ALA A 11 -12.79 -52.57 25.28
N ALA A 12 -12.46 -51.93 26.41
CA ALA A 12 -12.46 -50.48 26.54
C ALA A 12 -11.32 -49.79 25.76
N ALA A 13 -10.18 -50.47 25.60
CA ALA A 13 -9.03 -49.94 24.84
C ALA A 13 -9.30 -49.91 23.32
N ALA A 14 -10.13 -50.82 22.80
CA ALA A 14 -10.42 -50.91 21.36
C ALA A 14 -11.35 -49.79 20.86
N VAL A 15 -12.22 -49.24 21.71
CA VAL A 15 -13.17 -48.19 21.33
C VAL A 15 -12.50 -46.81 21.26
N LEU A 16 -11.44 -46.58 22.04
CA LEU A 16 -10.69 -45.31 22.04
C LEU A 16 -9.78 -45.11 20.82
N LEU A 17 -9.45 -46.18 20.09
CA LEU A 17 -8.56 -46.13 18.92
C LEU A 17 -9.26 -45.74 17.59
N THR A 18 -10.59 -45.74 17.54
CA THR A 18 -11.35 -45.43 16.30
C THR A 18 -11.88 -43.99 16.25
N ALA A 19 -11.76 -43.23 17.34
CA ALA A 19 -12.23 -41.84 17.43
C ALA A 19 -11.21 -40.78 16.95
N GLY A 20 -10.13 -41.20 16.27
CA GLY A 20 -8.96 -40.36 15.99
C GLY A 20 -8.81 -39.80 14.57
N CYS A 21 -9.73 -40.10 13.64
CA CYS A 21 -9.61 -39.66 12.24
C CYS A 21 -10.76 -38.70 11.85
N ALA A 22 -11.01 -37.68 12.66
CA ALA A 22 -11.69 -36.50 12.15
C ALA A 22 -10.64 -35.71 11.36
N GLU A 23 -10.50 -36.07 10.09
CA GLU A 23 -9.74 -35.31 9.09
C GLU A 23 -10.33 -33.90 9.06
N ARG A 24 -9.77 -32.99 9.86
CA ARG A 24 -10.05 -31.58 9.71
C ARG A 24 -9.47 -31.21 8.37
N THR A 25 -10.30 -31.19 7.33
CA THR A 25 -10.05 -30.43 6.12
C THR A 25 -9.77 -29.00 6.56
N TYR A 26 -8.49 -28.69 6.75
CA TYR A 26 -8.01 -27.33 6.87
C TYR A 26 -8.25 -26.69 5.51
N VAL A 27 -9.44 -26.13 5.32
CA VAL A 27 -9.65 -25.18 4.24
C VAL A 27 -8.79 -23.99 4.63
N ALA A 28 -7.65 -23.84 3.97
CA ALA A 28 -6.81 -22.66 4.12
C ALA A 28 -7.70 -21.43 3.91
N ALA A 29 -7.67 -20.48 4.86
CA ALA A 29 -8.37 -19.23 4.68
C ALA A 29 -7.93 -18.60 3.35
N PRO A 30 -8.84 -18.02 2.55
CA PRO A 30 -8.46 -17.34 1.33
C PRO A 30 -7.38 -16.30 1.66
N PRO A 31 -6.36 -16.14 0.80
CA PRO A 31 -5.30 -15.16 1.04
C PRO A 31 -5.92 -13.77 1.25
N PRO A 32 -5.34 -12.95 2.13
CA PRO A 32 -5.83 -11.59 2.33
C PRO A 32 -5.84 -10.84 0.99
N PRO A 33 -6.84 -9.98 0.74
CA PRO A 33 -6.87 -9.17 -0.48
C PRO A 33 -5.58 -8.34 -0.58
N PRO A 34 -5.06 -8.12 -1.80
CA PRO A 34 -3.87 -7.31 -1.99
C PRO A 34 -4.10 -5.90 -1.41
N PRO A 35 -3.03 -5.26 -0.88
CA PRO A 35 -3.12 -3.86 -0.45
C PRO A 35 -3.71 -3.02 -1.57
N GLN A 36 -4.79 -2.30 -1.29
CA GLN A 36 -5.36 -1.36 -2.24
C GLN A 36 -4.37 -0.20 -2.41
N GLY A 37 -3.91 0.02 -3.64
CA GLY A 37 -3.06 1.15 -3.99
C GLY A 37 -3.75 2.50 -3.77
N PRO A 38 -3.01 3.61 -3.82
CA PRO A 38 -3.60 4.95 -3.73
C PRO A 38 -4.66 5.14 -4.84
N PRO A 39 -5.68 5.99 -4.61
CA PRO A 39 -6.65 6.29 -5.65
C PRO A 39 -5.94 6.81 -6.91
N PRO A 40 -6.44 6.51 -8.13
CA PRO A 40 -5.80 6.91 -9.38
C PRO A 40 -5.51 8.42 -9.48
N LEU A 41 -6.40 9.26 -8.93
CA LEU A 41 -6.21 10.71 -8.86
C LEU A 41 -4.98 11.10 -8.03
N VAL A 42 -4.78 10.43 -6.90
CA VAL A 42 -3.65 10.70 -5.98
C VAL A 42 -2.36 10.28 -6.66
N GLU A 43 -2.33 9.10 -7.27
CA GLU A 43 -1.15 8.60 -7.98
C GLU A 43 -0.74 9.52 -9.14
N GLN A 44 -1.69 9.95 -9.97
CA GLN A 44 -1.43 10.88 -11.07
C GLN A 44 -0.97 12.26 -10.57
N ALA A 45 -1.62 12.79 -9.53
CA ALA A 45 -1.24 14.07 -8.94
C ALA A 45 0.16 14.00 -8.35
N ASP A 46 0.49 12.93 -7.64
CA ASP A 46 1.79 12.69 -7.04
C ASP A 46 2.88 12.59 -8.11
N HIS A 47 2.65 11.79 -9.17
CA HIS A 47 3.59 11.63 -10.26
C HIS A 47 3.88 12.97 -10.97
N ASN A 48 2.82 13.64 -11.44
CA ASN A 48 2.93 14.88 -12.19
C ASN A 48 3.54 16.00 -11.35
N GLY A 49 3.09 16.14 -10.10
CA GLY A 49 3.60 17.14 -9.18
C GLY A 49 5.07 16.93 -8.90
N PHE A 50 5.47 15.71 -8.51
CA PHE A 50 6.85 15.40 -8.20
C PHE A 50 7.78 15.63 -9.40
N GLN A 51 7.40 15.15 -10.59
CA GLN A 51 8.20 15.34 -11.80
C GLN A 51 8.39 16.83 -12.14
N ALA A 52 7.30 17.60 -12.12
CA ALA A 52 7.35 19.04 -12.40
C ALA A 52 8.23 19.77 -11.39
N GLY A 53 8.03 19.50 -10.10
CA GLY A 53 8.81 20.08 -9.03
C GLY A 53 10.28 19.74 -9.15
N SER A 54 10.65 18.48 -9.37
CA SER A 54 12.05 18.06 -9.51
C SER A 54 12.74 18.72 -10.70
N ALA A 55 12.05 18.87 -11.83
CA ALA A 55 12.62 19.56 -12.99
C ALA A 55 12.85 21.05 -12.71
N ASP A 56 11.89 21.73 -12.09
CA ASP A 56 12.03 23.15 -11.77
C ASP A 56 13.08 23.39 -10.66
N GLY A 57 13.12 22.54 -9.62
CA GLY A 57 14.13 22.61 -8.56
C GLY A 57 15.55 22.35 -9.06
N ALA A 58 15.74 21.36 -9.95
CA ALA A 58 17.03 21.09 -10.57
C ALA A 58 17.47 22.27 -11.46
N ARG A 59 16.54 22.84 -12.24
CA ARG A 59 16.82 24.03 -13.06
C ARG A 59 17.22 25.22 -12.20
N ASP A 60 16.50 25.49 -11.12
CA ASP A 60 16.76 26.64 -10.26
C ASP A 60 18.10 26.50 -9.52
N SER A 61 18.39 25.29 -9.05
CA SER A 61 19.68 24.93 -8.45
C SER A 61 20.83 25.07 -9.45
N TYR A 62 20.66 24.62 -10.70
CA TYR A 62 21.64 24.79 -11.78
C TYR A 62 21.88 26.28 -12.13
N ASN A 63 20.81 27.07 -12.21
CA ASN A 63 20.88 28.49 -12.58
C ASN A 63 21.26 29.42 -11.41
N GLY A 64 21.36 28.91 -10.18
CA GLY A 64 21.62 29.71 -8.98
C GLY A 64 20.50 30.71 -8.66
N VAL A 65 19.27 30.47 -9.12
CA VAL A 65 18.11 31.36 -8.89
C VAL A 65 17.32 30.96 -7.64
N GLY A 66 16.54 31.91 -7.14
CA GLY A 66 15.89 31.85 -5.83
C GLY A 66 14.94 30.68 -5.63
N TYR A 67 15.01 30.11 -4.42
CA TYR A 67 14.23 28.98 -3.93
C TYR A 67 12.77 29.37 -3.62
N HIS A 68 11.95 29.62 -4.64
CA HIS A 68 10.56 30.09 -4.47
C HIS A 68 9.54 29.18 -5.20
N PRO A 69 9.45 27.89 -4.85
CA PRO A 69 8.57 26.94 -5.55
C PRO A 69 7.09 27.29 -5.44
N LYS A 70 6.68 28.05 -4.41
CA LYS A 70 5.29 28.45 -4.19
C LYS A 70 4.84 29.61 -5.07
N SER A 71 5.75 30.31 -5.75
CA SER A 71 5.41 31.36 -6.73
C SER A 71 5.37 30.82 -8.16
N ASP A 72 5.75 29.57 -8.39
CA ASP A 72 5.75 29.00 -9.72
C ASP A 72 4.32 28.85 -10.26
N ARG A 73 4.15 29.23 -11.52
CA ARG A 73 2.87 29.06 -12.21
C ARG A 73 2.36 27.62 -12.15
N LYS A 74 3.24 26.63 -12.32
CA LYS A 74 2.85 25.20 -12.27
C LYS A 74 2.34 24.80 -10.89
N PHE A 75 2.88 25.37 -9.81
CA PHE A 75 2.40 25.12 -8.45
C PHE A 75 0.95 25.62 -8.26
N HIS A 76 0.57 26.71 -8.92
CA HIS A 76 -0.78 27.25 -8.86
C HIS A 76 -1.74 26.53 -9.80
N ASP A 77 -1.34 26.34 -11.06
CA ASP A 77 -2.17 25.83 -12.15
C ASP A 77 -2.38 24.31 -12.08
N ALA A 78 -1.47 23.57 -11.43
CA ALA A 78 -1.49 22.10 -11.32
C ALA A 78 -1.80 21.39 -12.67
N PRO A 79 -0.88 21.50 -13.66
CA PRO A 79 -1.11 20.94 -14.99
C PRO A 79 -1.18 19.41 -14.97
N GLY A 80 -1.87 18.85 -15.97
CA GLY A 80 -2.00 17.39 -16.15
C GLY A 80 -3.17 16.76 -15.38
N TYR A 81 -4.10 17.57 -14.90
CA TYR A 81 -5.38 17.10 -14.35
C TYR A 81 -6.23 16.40 -15.39
N ASP A 82 -6.83 15.28 -15.00
CA ASP A 82 -7.84 14.57 -15.78
C ASP A 82 -9.13 14.45 -14.96
N PRO A 83 -10.25 15.05 -15.42
CA PRO A 83 -11.54 15.03 -14.72
C PRO A 83 -12.10 13.63 -14.45
N ARG A 84 -11.66 12.60 -15.18
CA ARG A 84 -12.15 11.22 -15.02
C ARG A 84 -11.80 10.61 -13.67
N PHE A 85 -10.79 11.11 -12.98
CA PHE A 85 -10.31 10.52 -11.73
C PHE A 85 -10.84 11.21 -10.47
N GLY A 86 -11.53 12.35 -10.59
CA GLY A 86 -12.16 13.04 -9.46
C GLY A 86 -12.06 14.57 -9.54
N PRO A 87 -12.36 15.28 -8.45
CA PRO A 87 -12.44 16.74 -8.43
C PRO A 87 -11.06 17.40 -8.54
N PHE A 88 -11.00 18.53 -9.27
CA PHE A 88 -9.76 19.29 -9.48
C PHE A 88 -9.11 19.76 -8.17
N GLU A 89 -9.90 20.20 -7.20
CA GLU A 89 -9.39 20.72 -5.93
C GLU A 89 -8.55 19.67 -5.19
N ALA A 90 -9.05 18.43 -5.13
CA ALA A 90 -8.29 17.32 -4.53
C ALA A 90 -7.00 17.06 -5.31
N TYR A 91 -7.08 16.99 -6.65
CA TYR A 91 -5.91 16.79 -7.50
C TYR A 91 -4.84 17.86 -7.25
N ARG A 92 -5.26 19.13 -7.20
CA ARG A 92 -4.37 20.28 -7.00
C ARG A 92 -3.64 20.22 -5.67
N ASP A 93 -4.32 19.79 -4.60
CA ASP A 93 -3.71 19.69 -3.28
C ASP A 93 -2.64 18.58 -3.22
N TYR A 94 -2.94 17.40 -3.78
CA TYR A 94 -1.94 16.33 -3.92
C TYR A 94 -0.77 16.75 -4.82
N PHE A 95 -1.07 17.37 -5.96
CA PHE A 95 -0.07 17.88 -6.90
C PHE A 95 0.88 18.85 -6.21
N ARG A 96 0.36 19.84 -5.47
CA ARG A 96 1.17 20.85 -4.76
C ARG A 96 2.09 20.23 -3.73
N ASN A 97 1.59 19.27 -2.96
CA ASN A 97 2.42 18.56 -1.99
C ASN A 97 3.55 17.79 -2.68
N ALA A 98 3.23 17.07 -3.76
CA ALA A 98 4.22 16.35 -4.54
C ALA A 98 5.23 17.26 -5.24
N TYR A 99 4.78 18.41 -5.74
CA TYR A 99 5.62 19.44 -6.35
C TYR A 99 6.67 19.95 -5.38
N LEU A 100 6.28 20.30 -4.15
CA LEU A 100 7.25 20.75 -3.14
C LEU A 100 8.27 19.67 -2.82
N ARG A 101 7.84 18.41 -2.62
CA ARG A 101 8.75 17.28 -2.40
C ARG A 101 9.72 17.10 -3.56
N GLY A 102 9.21 17.14 -4.79
CA GLY A 102 10.00 17.03 -6.01
C GLY A 102 11.01 18.16 -6.14
N TYR A 103 10.57 19.40 -5.91
CA TYR A 103 11.39 20.61 -5.98
C TYR A 103 12.55 20.56 -4.99
N TYR A 104 12.28 20.22 -3.73
CA TYR A 104 13.33 20.10 -2.72
C TYR A 104 14.34 19.01 -3.08
N ARG A 105 13.87 17.89 -3.62
CA ARG A 105 14.77 16.83 -4.11
C ARG A 105 15.64 17.32 -5.27
N GLY A 106 15.06 17.94 -6.29
CA GLY A 106 15.81 18.45 -7.44
C GLY A 106 16.78 19.58 -7.06
N PHE A 107 16.40 20.42 -6.10
CA PHE A 107 17.19 21.57 -5.70
C PHE A 107 18.42 21.18 -4.86
N TYR A 108 18.26 20.24 -3.92
CA TYR A 108 19.31 19.86 -2.97
C TYR A 108 20.07 18.57 -3.32
N HIS A 109 19.50 17.67 -4.12
CA HIS A 109 20.04 16.33 -4.36
C HIS A 109 20.20 16.01 -5.85
N GLN A 110 20.94 16.89 -6.57
CA GLN A 110 21.36 16.65 -7.95
C GLN A 110 22.24 15.40 -8.07
#